data_AF-A0A5Q0CH69-F1
#
_entry.id   AF-A0A5Q0CH69-F1
#
_cell.length_a   1.000
_cell.length_b   1.000
_cell.length_c   1.000
_cell.angle_alpha   90.00
_cell.angle_beta   90.00
_cell.angle_gamma   90.00
#
_symmetry.space_group_name_H-M   'P 1'
#
loop_
_entity.id
_entity.type
_entity.pdbx_description
1 polymer ?
#
loop_
_entity_poly.entity_id
_entity_poly.type
_entity_poly.pdbx_seq_one_letter_code
_entity_poly.pdbx_strand_id
1 'polypeptide(L)'
;MNYVPSEFESGRTPIGKIQTMTTSARALNDLAGVDDDRCLLIIDSRTLERECLATTLTRNGLGMKALAVGSVSEWRRKKDSFQNLTAVLFNIAGRKASDGNLCDEIASIAAELAPAPVVILADGDDLNQTLKVLERGARGFIPTSVGVEVCVEAIALAVAGGTFIIAGNTFSSSTVVDNAPRQKELSRMFTLRQAEVVQALRKGKANKIIAYELNLRESTVKVHIRNIMKKLKATNRTEVAYKLNDMFQGESRWSASAE
;
A
#
# COMPACT_ATOMS: atom_id res chain seq x y z
N MET A 1 -23.11 -31.81 -58.22
CA MET A 1 -21.85 -31.40 -58.89
C MET A 1 -21.36 -30.17 -58.15
N ASN A 2 -20.52 -30.36 -57.13
CA ASN A 2 -20.13 -29.30 -56.20
C ASN A 2 -18.82 -28.67 -56.69
N TYR A 3 -18.90 -27.41 -57.10
CA TYR A 3 -17.77 -26.58 -57.49
C TYR A 3 -16.99 -26.17 -56.23
N VAL A 4 -15.71 -26.56 -56.15
CA VAL A 4 -14.78 -26.13 -55.11
C VAL A 4 -13.83 -25.10 -55.74
N PRO A 5 -13.82 -23.83 -55.30
CA PRO A 5 -12.93 -22.80 -55.84
C PRO A 5 -11.45 -23.09 -55.54
N SER A 6 -10.60 -22.78 -56.51
CA SER A 6 -9.18 -23.12 -56.66
C SER A 6 -8.20 -22.40 -55.71
N GLU A 7 -8.63 -22.04 -54.49
CA GLU A 7 -7.83 -21.21 -53.57
C GLU A 7 -7.08 -22.00 -52.49
N PHE A 8 -7.09 -23.34 -52.55
CA PHE A 8 -6.53 -24.21 -51.50
C PHE A 8 -5.34 -25.09 -51.92
N GLU A 9 -4.69 -24.83 -53.05
CA GLU A 9 -3.59 -25.70 -53.56
C GLU A 9 -2.16 -25.16 -53.35
N SER A 10 -1.98 -24.12 -52.54
CA SER A 10 -0.64 -23.59 -52.25
C SER A 10 -0.54 -23.26 -50.78
N GLY A 11 0.18 -24.10 -50.01
CA GLY A 11 0.44 -23.98 -48.57
C GLY A 11 1.26 -22.77 -48.16
N ARG A 12 0.77 -21.56 -48.46
CA ARG A 12 1.29 -20.27 -48.00
C ARG A 12 0.11 -19.36 -47.66
N THR A 13 -0.16 -19.18 -46.38
CA THR A 13 -1.14 -18.21 -45.87
C THR A 13 -0.63 -16.78 -46.11
N PRO A 14 -1.44 -15.86 -46.68
CA PRO A 14 -1.08 -14.45 -46.77
C PRO A 14 -1.04 -13.81 -45.37
N ILE A 15 -0.01 -12.99 -45.09
CA ILE A 15 0.17 -12.22 -43.84
C ILE A 15 -0.82 -11.04 -43.79
N GLY A 16 -2.12 -11.33 -43.76
CA GLY A 16 -3.17 -10.30 -43.80
C GLY A 16 -4.48 -10.62 -43.10
N LYS A 17 -4.62 -11.81 -42.50
CA LYS A 17 -5.83 -12.19 -41.73
C LYS A 17 -5.46 -12.99 -40.49
N ILE A 18 -4.77 -12.35 -39.55
CA ILE A 18 -4.91 -12.72 -38.14
C ILE A 18 -5.85 -11.67 -37.56
N GLN A 19 -7.15 -11.98 -37.56
CA GLN A 19 -8.07 -11.32 -36.64
C GLN A 19 -7.67 -11.73 -35.24
N THR A 20 -6.77 -10.98 -34.61
CA THR A 20 -6.82 -10.85 -33.16
C THR A 20 -8.18 -10.26 -32.85
N MET A 21 -8.98 -10.99 -32.07
CA MET A 21 -10.16 -10.45 -31.42
C MET A 21 -9.74 -9.33 -30.48
N THR A 22 -9.52 -8.15 -31.05
CA THR A 22 -9.44 -6.90 -30.32
C THR A 22 -10.87 -6.54 -30.00
N THR A 23 -11.38 -7.10 -28.90
CA THR A 23 -12.57 -6.57 -28.24
C THR A 23 -12.30 -5.10 -28.01
N SER A 24 -13.00 -4.26 -28.78
CA SER A 24 -12.82 -2.82 -28.80
C SER A 24 -12.92 -2.28 -27.38
N ALA A 25 -11.84 -1.68 -26.89
CA ALA A 25 -11.77 -1.02 -25.58
C ALA A 25 -12.84 0.07 -25.40
N ARG A 26 -13.53 0.48 -26.48
CA ARG A 26 -14.70 1.36 -26.42
C ARG A 26 -15.95 0.69 -25.82
N ALA A 27 -16.19 -0.61 -26.07
CA ALA A 27 -17.41 -1.26 -25.61
C ALA A 27 -17.42 -1.60 -24.10
N LEU A 28 -16.25 -1.65 -23.46
CA LEU A 28 -16.12 -1.78 -22.01
C LEU A 28 -16.21 -0.43 -21.28
N ASN A 29 -15.98 0.68 -21.98
CA ASN A 29 -15.98 2.01 -21.38
C ASN A 29 -17.40 2.59 -21.23
N ASP A 30 -18.38 2.06 -21.97
CA ASP A 30 -19.79 2.50 -21.92
C ASP A 30 -20.59 1.88 -20.75
N LEU A 31 -20.01 0.91 -20.02
CA LEU A 31 -20.60 0.31 -18.81
C LEU A 31 -20.15 1.02 -17.51
N ALA A 32 -19.16 1.91 -17.59
CA ALA A 32 -18.69 2.71 -16.46
C ALA A 32 -19.24 4.14 -16.59
N GLY A 33 -20.57 4.28 -16.51
CA GLY A 33 -21.16 5.58 -16.28
C GLY A 33 -20.53 6.18 -15.02
N VAL A 34 -19.94 7.37 -15.12
CA VAL A 34 -19.65 8.16 -13.93
C VAL A 34 -21.00 8.36 -13.26
N ASP A 35 -21.17 7.72 -12.11
CA ASP A 35 -22.35 7.91 -11.29
C ASP A 35 -22.25 9.34 -10.76
N ASP A 36 -22.91 10.29 -11.44
CA ASP A 36 -22.74 11.74 -11.27
C ASP A 36 -23.14 12.19 -9.84
N ASP A 37 -23.85 11.31 -9.12
CA ASP A 37 -24.23 11.50 -7.73
C ASP A 37 -23.10 11.12 -6.75
N ARG A 38 -22.17 10.22 -7.09
CA ARG A 38 -21.11 9.79 -6.14
C ARG A 38 -19.92 10.73 -6.15
N CYS A 39 -19.42 11.05 -4.96
CA CYS A 39 -18.31 11.99 -4.78
C CYS A 39 -17.18 11.41 -3.89
N LEU A 40 -15.94 11.53 -4.36
CA LEU A 40 -14.72 11.38 -3.57
C LEU A 40 -14.24 12.76 -3.13
N LEU A 41 -14.12 12.99 -1.82
CA LEU A 41 -13.49 14.21 -1.29
C LEU A 41 -11.98 14.01 -1.15
N ILE A 42 -11.18 14.83 -1.81
CA ILE A 42 -9.72 14.86 -1.70
C ILE A 42 -9.34 16.06 -0.83
N ILE A 43 -8.69 15.80 0.30
CA ILE A 43 -8.19 16.81 1.23
C ILE A 43 -6.67 16.82 1.17
N ASP A 44 -6.10 17.90 0.66
CA ASP A 44 -4.66 18.11 0.62
C ASP A 44 -4.36 19.61 0.57
N SER A 45 -3.46 20.08 1.44
CA SER A 45 -3.09 21.50 1.54
C SER A 45 -2.37 22.00 0.28
N ARG A 46 -1.73 21.12 -0.49
CA ARG A 46 -0.94 21.45 -1.68
C ARG A 46 -1.82 21.51 -2.93
N THR A 47 -1.94 22.70 -3.52
CA THR A 47 -2.82 22.97 -4.67
C THR A 47 -2.50 22.09 -5.88
N LEU A 48 -1.22 22.02 -6.28
CA LEU A 48 -0.84 21.24 -7.45
C LEU A 48 -1.12 19.75 -7.25
N GLU A 49 -0.81 19.20 -6.08
CA GLU A 49 -1.01 17.78 -5.82
C GLU A 49 -2.50 17.40 -5.80
N ARG A 50 -3.35 18.20 -5.15
CA ARG A 50 -4.78 17.90 -5.11
C ARG A 50 -5.44 17.98 -6.49
N GLU A 51 -5.05 18.96 -7.32
CA GLU A 51 -5.56 19.10 -8.68
C GLU A 51 -5.09 17.95 -9.58
N CYS A 52 -3.81 17.58 -9.47
CA CYS A 52 -3.26 16.42 -10.16
C CYS A 52 -3.94 15.11 -9.72
N LEU A 53 -4.13 14.89 -8.43
CA LEU A 53 -4.79 13.69 -7.89
C LEU A 53 -6.23 13.60 -8.38
N ALA A 54 -7.02 14.68 -8.28
CA ALA A 54 -8.41 14.70 -8.74
C ALA A 54 -8.52 14.36 -10.24
N THR A 55 -7.67 15.00 -11.06
CA THR A 55 -7.64 14.75 -12.51
C THR A 55 -7.21 13.33 -12.82
N THR A 56 -6.16 12.84 -12.17
CA THR A 56 -5.56 11.54 -12.48
C THR A 56 -6.45 10.40 -12.02
N LEU A 57 -7.05 10.47 -10.82
CA LEU A 57 -7.97 9.44 -10.34
C LEU A 57 -9.21 9.33 -11.25
N THR A 58 -9.79 10.47 -11.63
CA THR A 58 -10.95 10.50 -12.56
C THR A 58 -10.61 9.85 -13.90
N ARG A 59 -9.43 10.13 -14.46
CA ARG A 59 -8.99 9.56 -15.74
C ARG A 59 -8.65 8.07 -15.68
N ASN A 60 -8.38 7.52 -14.49
CA ASN A 60 -7.97 6.14 -14.28
C ASN A 60 -9.09 5.27 -13.68
N GLY A 61 -10.36 5.63 -13.91
CA GLY A 61 -11.49 4.74 -13.62
C GLY A 61 -12.06 4.84 -12.20
N LEU A 62 -11.86 5.97 -11.49
CA LEU A 62 -12.47 6.20 -10.18
C LEU A 62 -14.01 6.02 -10.17
N GLY A 63 -14.69 6.28 -11.29
CA GLY A 63 -16.13 6.02 -11.43
C GLY A 63 -17.04 6.90 -10.56
N MET A 64 -16.49 7.97 -9.99
CA MET A 64 -17.17 8.99 -9.18
C MET A 64 -16.46 10.34 -9.32
N LYS A 65 -17.13 11.43 -8.98
CA LYS A 65 -16.58 12.78 -9.08
C LYS A 65 -15.52 13.04 -8.01
N ALA A 66 -14.36 13.56 -8.38
CA ALA A 66 -13.33 13.96 -7.43
C ALA A 66 -13.44 15.45 -7.05
N LEU A 67 -13.72 15.73 -5.78
CA LEU A 67 -13.78 17.08 -5.22
C LEU A 67 -12.51 17.38 -4.43
N ALA A 68 -11.69 18.32 -4.90
CA ALA A 68 -10.46 18.70 -4.23
C ALA A 68 -10.63 19.94 -3.35
N VAL A 69 -10.20 19.86 -2.08
CA VAL A 69 -10.17 20.97 -1.11
C VAL A 69 -8.84 21.02 -0.38
N GLY A 70 -8.46 22.20 0.10
CA GLY A 70 -7.25 22.42 0.89
C GLY A 70 -7.36 21.97 2.35
N SER A 71 -8.59 21.86 2.87
CA SER A 71 -8.86 21.53 4.28
C SER A 71 -10.31 21.11 4.51
N VAL A 72 -10.55 20.47 5.65
CA VAL A 72 -11.91 20.15 6.14
C VAL A 72 -12.76 21.41 6.28
N SER A 73 -12.18 22.50 6.80
CA SER A 73 -12.86 23.78 6.96
C SER A 73 -13.32 24.37 5.62
N GLU A 74 -12.56 24.15 4.55
CA GLU A 74 -13.00 24.53 3.20
C GLU A 74 -14.16 23.67 2.71
N TRP A 75 -14.10 22.36 2.92
CA TRP A 75 -15.21 21.45 2.62
C TRP A 75 -16.49 21.87 3.36
N ARG A 76 -16.42 22.19 4.66
CA ARG A 76 -17.59 22.64 5.46
C ARG A 76 -18.33 23.81 4.83
N ARG A 77 -17.63 24.75 4.18
CA ARG A 77 -18.23 25.91 3.52
C ARG A 77 -18.91 25.56 2.20
N LYS A 78 -18.53 24.45 1.58
CA LYS A 78 -19.02 24.02 0.26
C LYS A 78 -19.95 22.79 0.35
N LYS A 79 -20.11 22.18 1.55
CA LYS A 79 -20.81 20.90 1.74
C LYS A 79 -22.24 20.88 1.18
N ASP A 80 -22.95 22.00 1.23
CA ASP A 80 -24.35 22.10 0.78
C ASP A 80 -24.48 21.97 -0.75
N SER A 81 -23.37 22.06 -1.49
CA SER A 81 -23.33 21.93 -2.94
C SER A 81 -23.05 20.50 -3.43
N PHE A 82 -22.88 19.53 -2.52
CA PHE A 82 -22.47 18.17 -2.89
C PHE A 82 -23.44 17.13 -2.35
N GLN A 83 -23.92 16.28 -3.25
CA GLN A 83 -24.75 15.15 -2.92
C GLN A 83 -23.86 13.90 -2.82
N ASN A 84 -24.18 13.05 -1.85
CA ASN A 84 -23.65 11.69 -1.67
C ASN A 84 -22.11 11.53 -1.63
N LEU A 85 -21.48 12.08 -0.58
CA LEU A 85 -20.08 11.81 -0.26
C LEU A 85 -19.86 10.31 -0.02
N THR A 86 -19.08 9.67 -0.89
CA THR A 86 -18.90 8.22 -0.91
C THR A 86 -17.58 7.79 -0.27
N ALA A 87 -16.53 8.61 -0.35
CA ALA A 87 -15.24 8.34 0.28
C ALA A 87 -14.45 9.64 0.49
N VAL A 88 -13.42 9.56 1.33
CA VAL A 88 -12.50 10.66 1.60
C VAL A 88 -11.07 10.17 1.38
N LEU A 89 -10.30 10.88 0.57
CA LEU A 89 -8.85 10.71 0.43
C LEU A 89 -8.15 11.87 1.12
N PHE A 90 -7.50 11.60 2.25
CA PHE A 90 -6.80 12.62 3.03
C PHE A 90 -5.27 12.46 2.88
N ASN A 91 -4.63 13.43 2.24
CA ASN A 91 -3.18 13.47 2.08
C ASN A 91 -2.51 14.13 3.28
N ILE A 92 -1.66 13.39 3.98
CA ILE A 92 -0.97 13.88 5.18
C ILE A 92 0.42 14.46 4.89
N ALA A 93 0.85 14.55 3.62
CA ALA A 93 2.00 15.36 3.17
C ALA A 93 3.30 15.18 3.98
N GLY A 94 3.62 13.95 4.35
CA GLY A 94 4.84 13.63 5.12
C GLY A 94 4.79 13.99 6.61
N ARG A 95 3.64 14.46 7.11
CA ARG A 95 3.38 14.58 8.56
C ARG A 95 3.35 13.19 9.15
N LYS A 96 4.12 12.99 10.23
CA LYS A 96 4.19 11.70 10.91
C LYS A 96 2.98 11.53 11.83
N ALA A 97 2.38 10.34 11.86
CA ALA A 97 1.32 10.01 12.84
C ALA A 97 1.77 10.04 14.32
N SER A 98 3.06 10.30 14.59
CA SER A 98 3.55 10.62 15.94
C SER A 98 3.22 12.05 16.39
N ASP A 99 2.84 12.93 15.46
CA ASP A 99 2.29 14.25 15.77
C ASP A 99 0.88 14.05 16.34
N GLY A 100 0.68 14.34 17.63
CA GLY A 100 -0.61 14.17 18.31
C GLY A 100 -1.74 14.92 17.60
N ASN A 101 -1.42 16.08 17.02
CA ASN A 101 -2.36 16.90 16.27
C ASN A 101 -2.91 16.17 15.02
N LEU A 102 -2.12 15.32 14.38
CA LEU A 102 -2.57 14.57 13.19
C LEU A 102 -3.54 13.44 13.55
N CYS A 103 -3.30 12.74 14.67
CA CYS A 103 -4.20 11.67 15.10
C CYS A 103 -5.59 12.20 15.45
N ASP A 104 -5.64 13.33 16.16
CA ASP A 104 -6.89 13.99 16.53
C ASP A 104 -7.62 14.56 15.30
N GLU A 105 -6.86 15.10 14.34
CA GLU A 105 -7.41 15.54 13.06
C GLU A 105 -8.05 14.39 12.27
N ILE A 106 -7.37 13.24 12.14
CA ILE A 106 -7.93 12.06 11.46
C ILE A 106 -9.20 11.58 12.15
N ALA A 107 -9.19 11.50 13.49
CA ALA A 107 -10.37 11.10 14.25
C ALA A 107 -11.54 12.08 14.06
N SER A 108 -11.26 13.39 14.07
CA SER A 108 -12.26 14.42 13.80
C SER A 108 -12.84 14.31 12.38
N ILE A 109 -11.99 14.08 11.38
CA ILE A 109 -12.40 13.91 9.98
C ILE A 109 -13.28 12.67 9.83
N ALA A 110 -12.84 11.53 10.38
CA ALA A 110 -13.57 10.28 10.31
C ALA A 110 -14.94 10.36 11.00
N ALA A 111 -15.02 11.06 12.13
CA ALA A 111 -16.29 11.27 12.83
C ALA A 111 -17.24 12.22 12.06
N GLU A 112 -16.71 13.30 11.50
CA GLU A 112 -17.51 14.32 10.81
C GLU A 112 -18.01 13.86 9.43
N LEU A 113 -17.21 13.06 8.73
CA LEU A 113 -17.50 12.60 7.36
C LEU A 113 -18.15 11.22 7.32
N ALA A 114 -18.44 10.61 8.47
CA ALA A 114 -19.18 9.36 8.55
C ALA A 114 -20.55 9.47 7.83
N PRO A 115 -20.98 8.43 7.09
CA PRO A 115 -20.40 7.08 7.00
C PRO A 115 -19.29 6.92 5.94
N ALA A 116 -18.86 7.99 5.27
CA ALA A 116 -17.85 7.88 4.22
C ALA A 116 -16.50 7.40 4.80
N PRO A 117 -15.89 6.34 4.24
CA PRO A 117 -14.59 5.85 4.69
C PRO A 117 -13.50 6.87 4.41
N VAL A 118 -12.62 7.06 5.40
CA VAL A 118 -11.42 7.90 5.26
C VAL A 118 -10.22 7.03 4.89
N VAL A 119 -9.63 7.31 3.73
CA VAL A 119 -8.42 6.69 3.23
C VAL A 119 -7.27 7.69 3.33
N ILE A 120 -6.16 7.28 3.92
CA ILE A 120 -4.99 8.13 4.12
C ILE A 120 -4.01 7.93 2.98
N LEU A 121 -3.56 9.02 2.37
CA LEU A 121 -2.41 9.06 1.46
C LEU A 121 -1.22 9.64 2.22
N ALA A 122 -0.10 8.92 2.26
CA ALA A 122 1.04 9.29 3.11
C ALA A 122 2.38 9.00 2.44
N ASP A 123 3.42 9.73 2.87
CA ASP A 123 4.79 9.42 2.46
C ASP A 123 5.33 8.23 3.25
N GLY A 124 5.77 7.20 2.52
CA GLY A 124 6.29 5.97 3.10
C GLY A 124 5.23 4.98 3.57
N ASP A 125 5.70 3.88 4.14
CA ASP A 125 4.94 2.66 4.43
C ASP A 125 5.18 2.15 5.87
N ASP A 126 5.48 3.09 6.79
CA ASP A 126 5.75 2.75 8.19
C ASP A 126 4.51 2.16 8.87
N LEU A 127 4.58 0.86 9.15
CA LEU A 127 3.51 0.08 9.77
C LEU A 127 2.99 0.70 11.07
N ASN A 128 3.86 1.33 11.86
CA ASN A 128 3.42 1.98 13.11
C ASN A 128 2.55 3.21 12.85
N GLN A 129 2.81 3.95 11.79
CA GLN A 129 1.95 5.06 11.39
C GLN A 129 0.64 4.53 10.81
N THR A 130 0.71 3.51 9.96
CA THR A 130 -0.47 2.86 9.41
C THR A 130 -1.43 2.37 10.49
N LEU A 131 -0.93 1.63 11.49
CA LEU A 131 -1.77 1.14 12.59
C LEU A 131 -2.39 2.29 13.40
N LYS A 132 -1.61 3.33 13.72
CA LYS A 132 -2.11 4.50 14.44
C LYS A 132 -3.24 5.22 13.71
N VAL A 133 -3.14 5.39 12.38
CA VAL A 133 -4.21 6.07 11.64
C VAL A 133 -5.47 5.22 11.54
N LEU A 134 -5.33 3.90 11.43
CA LEU A 134 -6.46 2.96 11.43
C LEU A 134 -7.18 2.93 12.79
N GLU A 135 -6.43 2.94 13.90
CA GLU A 135 -6.99 3.07 15.26
C GLU A 135 -7.81 4.36 15.45
N ARG A 136 -7.58 5.38 14.61
CA ARG A 136 -8.33 6.66 14.62
C ARG A 136 -9.51 6.69 13.65
N GLY A 137 -9.87 5.56 13.04
CA GLY A 137 -11.05 5.43 12.18
C GLY A 137 -10.76 5.52 10.68
N ALA A 138 -9.49 5.59 10.26
CA ALA A 138 -9.17 5.40 8.85
C ALA A 138 -9.53 3.98 8.40
N ARG A 139 -10.01 3.85 7.16
CA ARG A 139 -10.35 2.60 6.48
C ARG A 139 -9.35 2.25 5.38
N GLY A 140 -8.32 3.07 5.18
CA GLY A 140 -7.23 2.69 4.29
C GLY A 140 -5.98 3.53 4.48
N PHE A 141 -4.86 2.99 4.00
CA PHE A 141 -3.55 3.64 3.99
C PHE A 141 -2.83 3.33 2.68
N ILE A 142 -2.48 4.38 1.96
CA ILE A 142 -1.85 4.34 0.64
C ILE A 142 -0.54 5.13 0.71
N PRO A 143 0.62 4.47 0.52
CA PRO A 143 1.89 5.16 0.31
C PRO A 143 1.89 5.95 -1.01
N THR A 144 2.49 7.14 -1.04
CA THR A 144 2.68 7.93 -2.27
C THR A 144 3.61 7.27 -3.30
N SER A 145 4.27 6.17 -2.94
CA SER A 145 5.13 5.37 -3.82
C SER A 145 4.35 4.43 -4.75
N VAL A 146 3.04 4.23 -4.54
CA VAL A 146 2.25 3.33 -5.40
C VAL A 146 1.59 4.05 -6.57
N GLY A 147 1.33 3.28 -7.64
CA GLY A 147 0.66 3.77 -8.83
C GLY A 147 -0.78 4.18 -8.58
N VAL A 148 -1.31 5.07 -9.44
CA VAL A 148 -2.67 5.61 -9.30
C VAL A 148 -3.76 4.54 -9.42
N GLU A 149 -3.55 3.50 -10.22
CA GLU A 149 -4.48 2.37 -10.37
C GLU A 149 -4.70 1.66 -9.02
N VAL A 150 -3.62 1.45 -8.26
CA VAL A 150 -3.69 0.87 -6.90
C VAL A 150 -4.47 1.79 -5.96
N CYS A 151 -4.32 3.11 -6.11
CA CYS A 151 -5.07 4.08 -5.32
C CYS A 151 -6.58 4.01 -5.62
N VAL A 152 -6.96 3.86 -6.89
CA VAL A 152 -8.37 3.69 -7.30
C VAL A 152 -8.97 2.43 -6.68
N GLU A 153 -8.28 1.29 -6.78
CA GLU A 153 -8.74 0.03 -6.21
C GLU A 153 -8.85 0.08 -4.68
N ALA A 154 -7.89 0.75 -4.02
CA ALA A 154 -7.92 0.96 -2.58
C ALA A 154 -9.15 1.76 -2.12
N ILE A 155 -9.50 2.81 -2.87
CA ILE A 155 -10.70 3.62 -2.61
C ILE A 155 -11.95 2.77 -2.84
N ALA A 156 -12.01 2.01 -3.93
CA ALA A 156 -13.14 1.13 -4.23
C ALA A 156 -13.36 0.07 -3.12
N LEU A 157 -12.28 -0.53 -2.63
CA LEU A 157 -12.33 -1.48 -1.51
C LEU A 157 -12.86 -0.83 -0.24
N ALA A 158 -12.41 0.39 0.09
CA ALA A 158 -12.88 1.11 1.26
C ALA A 158 -14.38 1.45 1.17
N VAL A 159 -14.85 1.87 -0.01
CA VAL A 159 -16.28 2.12 -0.29
C VAL A 159 -17.12 0.86 -0.11
N ALA A 160 -16.60 -0.31 -0.50
CA ALA A 160 -17.25 -1.59 -0.28
C ALA A 160 -17.23 -2.07 1.20
N GLY A 161 -16.73 -1.24 2.12
CA GLY A 161 -16.59 -1.57 3.54
C GLY A 161 -15.34 -2.40 3.86
N GLY A 162 -14.46 -2.63 2.90
CA GLY A 162 -13.16 -3.24 3.13
C GLY A 162 -12.15 -2.29 3.77
N THR A 163 -10.95 -2.81 4.04
CA THR A 163 -9.81 -2.02 4.52
C THR A 163 -8.61 -2.29 3.62
N PHE A 164 -8.02 -1.24 3.06
CA PHE A 164 -6.83 -1.36 2.21
C PHE A 164 -5.58 -0.89 2.95
N ILE A 165 -4.59 -1.75 3.09
CA ILE A 165 -3.32 -1.41 3.73
C ILE A 165 -2.20 -1.93 2.83
N ILE A 166 -1.29 -1.05 2.44
CA ILE A 166 0.00 -1.48 1.90
C ILE A 166 0.96 -1.54 3.08
N ALA A 167 1.04 -2.72 3.69
CA ALA A 167 2.06 -3.00 4.68
C ALA A 167 3.41 -2.99 3.96
N GLY A 168 4.36 -2.19 4.43
CA GLY A 168 5.68 -2.07 3.84
C GLY A 168 6.22 -3.43 3.41
N ASN A 169 6.24 -3.59 2.09
CA ASN A 169 6.70 -4.69 1.26
C ASN A 169 6.46 -6.13 1.78
N THR A 170 5.37 -6.36 2.53
CA THR A 170 5.03 -7.69 3.07
C THR A 170 3.55 -8.01 2.92
N PHE A 171 3.02 -7.90 1.69
CA PHE A 171 1.97 -8.83 1.28
C PHE A 171 2.61 -9.99 0.52
N SER A 172 3.28 -10.88 1.24
CA SER A 172 3.24 -12.28 0.84
C SER A 172 1.83 -12.75 1.14
N SER A 173 1.08 -13.09 0.10
CA SER A 173 -0.23 -13.73 0.16
C SER A 173 -0.32 -14.73 1.33
N SER A 174 -1.11 -14.38 2.34
CA SER A 174 -1.93 -15.32 3.12
C SER A 174 -2.61 -14.55 4.26
N THR A 175 -3.94 -14.42 4.14
CA THR A 175 -4.94 -14.56 5.20
C THR A 175 -4.73 -13.83 6.54
N VAL A 176 -5.76 -13.05 6.85
CA VAL A 176 -6.20 -12.65 8.18
C VAL A 176 -5.96 -13.75 9.25
N VAL A 177 -5.64 -13.29 10.47
CA VAL A 177 -5.72 -13.94 11.79
C VAL A 177 -4.37 -14.34 12.45
N ASP A 178 -4.16 -13.74 13.62
CA ASP A 178 -3.29 -14.11 14.76
C ASP A 178 -1.83 -14.50 14.54
N ASN A 179 -0.92 -13.56 14.86
CA ASN A 179 0.34 -13.86 15.58
C ASN A 179 1.06 -12.55 15.99
N ALA A 180 0.54 -11.84 16.97
CA ALA A 180 1.22 -10.71 17.62
C ALA A 180 1.63 -11.12 19.04
N PRO A 181 2.91 -11.52 19.25
CA PRO A 181 3.85 -10.58 19.90
C PRO A 181 5.30 -10.60 19.34
N ARG A 182 5.65 -11.55 18.47
CA ARG A 182 7.06 -11.83 18.07
C ARG A 182 7.71 -10.81 17.13
N GLN A 183 6.95 -9.98 16.43
CA GLN A 183 7.46 -9.03 15.43
C GLN A 183 7.63 -7.59 15.99
N LYS A 184 7.13 -7.34 17.20
CA LYS A 184 7.07 -6.01 17.86
C LYS A 184 8.43 -5.57 18.46
N GLU A 185 9.25 -6.52 18.87
CA GLU A 185 10.60 -6.34 19.47
C GLU A 185 11.64 -5.90 18.41
N LEU A 186 11.66 -6.58 17.25
CA LEU A 186 12.62 -6.36 16.15
C LEU A 186 12.58 -4.92 15.61
N SER A 187 11.39 -4.36 15.52
CA SER A 187 11.11 -3.04 14.94
C SER A 187 11.58 -1.87 15.82
N ARG A 188 11.96 -2.12 17.09
CA ARG A 188 12.47 -1.07 18.00
C ARG A 188 13.98 -0.87 17.91
N MET A 189 14.77 -1.89 17.55
CA MET A 189 16.24 -1.82 17.56
C MET A 189 16.87 -1.58 16.18
N PHE A 190 16.21 -2.00 15.11
CA PHE A 190 16.76 -2.01 13.76
C PHE A 190 15.91 -1.17 12.81
N THR A 191 16.55 -0.51 11.83
CA THR A 191 15.79 0.06 10.72
C THR A 191 15.12 -1.07 9.94
N LEU A 192 14.03 -0.81 9.20
CA LEU A 192 13.30 -1.83 8.44
C LEU A 192 14.24 -2.68 7.57
N ARG A 193 15.19 -2.03 6.90
CA ARG A 193 16.20 -2.71 6.08
C ARG A 193 17.19 -3.56 6.88
N GLN A 194 17.52 -3.14 8.10
CA GLN A 194 18.33 -3.95 9.01
C GLN A 194 17.53 -5.12 9.56
N ALA A 195 16.22 -4.98 9.80
CA ALA A 195 15.37 -6.06 10.29
C ALA A 195 15.24 -7.21 9.27
N GLU A 196 15.09 -6.89 7.98
CA GLU A 196 15.10 -7.87 6.89
C GLU A 196 16.43 -8.63 6.82
N VAL A 197 17.56 -7.90 6.91
CA VAL A 197 18.91 -8.51 6.95
C VAL A 197 19.09 -9.35 8.21
N VAL A 198 18.58 -8.91 9.36
CA VAL A 198 18.58 -9.65 10.64
C VAL A 198 17.83 -10.98 10.53
N GLN A 199 16.65 -10.99 9.90
CA GLN A 199 15.86 -12.22 9.73
C GLN A 199 16.59 -13.23 8.85
N ALA A 200 17.25 -12.77 7.78
CA ALA A 200 18.03 -13.62 6.90
C ALA A 200 19.34 -14.11 7.56
N LEU A 201 19.97 -13.28 8.40
CA LEU A 201 21.13 -13.64 9.21
C LEU A 201 20.81 -14.71 10.26
N ARG A 202 19.65 -14.63 10.93
CA ARG A 202 19.18 -15.66 11.89
C ARG A 202 19.05 -17.04 11.24
N LYS A 203 18.66 -17.06 9.96
CA LYS A 203 18.56 -18.28 9.14
C LYS A 203 19.91 -18.74 8.57
N GLY A 204 21.02 -18.07 8.91
CA GLY A 204 22.36 -18.42 8.47
C GLY A 204 22.65 -18.11 6.99
N LYS A 205 21.80 -17.34 6.30
CA LYS A 205 21.94 -17.10 4.85
C LYS A 205 23.24 -16.37 4.52
N ALA A 206 23.81 -16.68 3.36
CA ALA A 206 25.00 -16.00 2.85
C ALA A 206 24.65 -14.62 2.28
N ASN A 207 25.58 -13.65 2.34
CA ASN A 207 25.35 -12.28 1.88
C ASN A 207 24.85 -12.19 0.43
N LYS A 208 25.33 -13.07 -0.45
CA LYS A 208 24.88 -13.16 -1.85
C LYS A 208 23.40 -13.55 -1.97
N ILE A 209 22.93 -14.44 -1.09
CA ILE A 209 21.53 -14.87 -1.03
C ILE A 209 20.66 -13.77 -0.44
N ILE A 210 21.12 -13.12 0.64
CA ILE A 210 20.43 -11.97 1.23
C ILE A 210 20.31 -10.83 0.22
N ALA A 211 21.38 -10.58 -0.54
CA ALA A 211 21.40 -9.56 -1.59
C ALA A 211 20.37 -9.87 -2.68
N TYR A 212 20.30 -11.12 -3.13
CA TYR A 212 19.31 -11.56 -4.10
C TYR A 212 17.87 -11.43 -3.58
N GLU A 213 17.59 -11.98 -2.40
CA GLU A 213 16.24 -11.98 -1.81
C GLU A 213 15.70 -10.59 -1.49
N LEU A 214 16.59 -9.68 -1.09
CA LEU A 214 16.23 -8.31 -0.73
C LEU A 214 16.37 -7.33 -1.90
N ASN A 215 16.76 -7.77 -3.10
CA ASN A 215 17.08 -6.90 -4.23
C ASN A 215 18.11 -5.80 -3.86
N LEU A 216 19.22 -6.22 -3.23
CA LEU A 216 20.36 -5.37 -2.84
C LEU A 216 21.62 -5.77 -3.59
N ARG A 217 22.58 -4.84 -3.64
CA ARG A 217 23.98 -5.20 -3.92
C ARG A 217 24.59 -5.86 -2.69
N GLU A 218 25.46 -6.86 -2.91
CA GLU A 218 26.16 -7.55 -1.82
C GLU A 218 26.98 -6.59 -0.95
N SER A 219 27.54 -5.53 -1.55
CA SER A 219 28.21 -4.44 -0.83
C SER A 219 27.27 -3.72 0.15
N THR A 220 26.03 -3.44 -0.25
CA THR A 220 25.01 -2.82 0.60
C THR A 220 24.62 -3.73 1.76
N VAL A 221 24.50 -5.04 1.51
CA VAL A 221 24.28 -6.04 2.58
C VAL A 221 25.43 -6.02 3.59
N LYS A 222 26.69 -5.98 3.15
CA LYS A 222 27.86 -5.87 4.04
C LYS A 222 27.81 -4.61 4.92
N VAL A 223 27.33 -3.48 4.39
CA VAL A 223 27.13 -2.25 5.16
C VAL A 223 26.04 -2.43 6.23
N HIS A 224 24.89 -3.01 5.88
CA HIS A 224 23.82 -3.27 6.84
C HIS A 224 24.29 -4.22 7.96
N ILE A 225 24.98 -5.31 7.63
CA ILE A 225 25.54 -6.26 8.61
C ILE A 225 26.54 -5.57 9.55
N ARG A 226 27.42 -4.69 9.02
CA ARG A 226 28.35 -3.92 9.85
C ARG A 226 27.63 -3.00 10.84
N ASN A 227 26.54 -2.36 10.42
CA ASN A 227 25.76 -1.50 11.31
C ASN A 227 24.97 -2.32 12.36
N ILE A 228 24.49 -3.51 12.00
CA ILE A 228 23.86 -4.47 12.93
C ILE A 228 24.88 -4.96 13.98
N MET A 229 26.09 -5.34 13.55
CA MET A 229 27.18 -5.73 14.44
C MET A 229 27.51 -4.63 15.46
N LYS A 230 27.61 -3.37 15.01
CA LYS A 230 27.83 -2.21 15.90
C LYS A 230 26.71 -2.05 16.94
N LYS A 231 25.46 -2.17 16.51
CA LYS A 231 24.29 -2.05 17.41
C LYS A 231 24.22 -3.16 18.45
N LEU A 232 24.57 -4.40 18.07
CA LEU A 232 24.57 -5.57 18.96
C LEU A 232 25.88 -5.78 19.72
N LYS A 233 26.83 -4.83 19.60
CA LYS A 233 28.20 -4.93 20.15
C LYS A 233 28.80 -6.31 19.87
N ALA A 234 28.68 -6.78 18.63
CA ALA A 234 29.15 -8.08 18.18
C ALA A 234 30.39 -7.92 17.29
N THR A 235 31.33 -8.85 17.40
CA THR A 235 32.63 -8.82 16.71
C THR A 235 32.59 -9.57 15.38
N ASN A 236 31.69 -10.55 15.24
CA ASN A 236 31.57 -11.36 14.04
C ASN A 236 30.10 -11.69 13.70
N ARG A 237 29.85 -12.08 12.44
CA ARG A 237 28.50 -12.38 11.94
C ARG A 237 27.84 -13.56 12.67
N THR A 238 28.63 -14.50 13.16
CA THR A 238 28.13 -15.69 13.87
C THR A 238 27.65 -15.30 15.27
N GLU A 239 28.39 -14.42 15.94
CA GLU A 239 28.02 -13.82 17.22
C GLU A 239 26.74 -12.97 17.08
N VAL A 240 26.56 -12.26 15.96
CA VAL A 240 25.28 -11.59 15.66
C VAL A 240 24.13 -12.59 15.57
N ALA A 241 24.28 -13.66 14.79
CA ALA A 241 23.24 -14.67 14.65
C ALA A 241 22.90 -15.35 15.99
N TYR A 242 23.92 -15.63 16.81
CA TYR A 242 23.76 -16.19 18.15
C TYR A 242 23.01 -15.23 19.08
N LYS A 243 23.47 -13.98 19.22
CA LYS A 243 22.81 -12.97 20.07
C LYS A 243 21.37 -12.71 19.65
N LEU A 244 21.12 -12.64 18.34
CA LEU A 244 19.76 -12.51 17.83
C LEU A 244 18.93 -13.72 18.26
N ASN A 245 19.40 -14.95 18.03
CA ASN A 245 18.64 -16.14 18.42
C ASN A 245 18.42 -16.27 19.94
N ASP A 246 19.38 -15.88 20.77
CA ASP A 246 19.26 -15.84 22.23
C ASP A 246 18.19 -14.83 22.68
N MET A 247 18.20 -13.61 22.13
CA MET A 247 17.16 -12.60 22.37
C MET A 247 15.76 -13.15 22.03
N PHE A 248 15.61 -13.92 20.95
CA PHE A 248 14.33 -14.50 20.54
C PHE A 248 13.93 -15.81 21.28
N GLN A 249 14.85 -16.44 22.03
CA GLN A 249 14.55 -17.63 22.84
C GLN A 249 14.20 -17.28 24.30
N GLY A 250 14.76 -16.19 24.85
CA GLY A 250 14.48 -15.73 26.21
C GLY A 250 13.02 -15.34 26.47
N GLU A 251 12.32 -14.79 25.46
CA GLU A 251 10.92 -14.34 25.57
C GLU A 251 9.88 -15.45 25.54
N SER A 252 10.25 -16.64 25.07
CA SER A 252 9.34 -17.81 25.07
C SER A 252 9.33 -18.56 26.42
N ARG A 253 10.26 -18.26 27.34
CA ARG A 253 10.35 -18.91 28.67
C ARG A 253 9.48 -18.28 29.76
N TRP A 254 9.04 -17.03 29.60
CA TRP A 254 8.16 -16.36 30.59
C TRP A 254 6.66 -16.61 30.36
N SER A 255 6.27 -17.08 29.17
CA SER A 255 4.87 -17.33 28.80
C SER A 255 4.36 -18.71 29.25
N ALA A 256 5.24 -19.62 29.67
CA ALA A 256 4.91 -21.01 30.00
C ALA A 256 4.83 -21.31 31.51
N SER A 257 4.92 -20.29 32.38
CA SER A 257 4.85 -20.45 33.84
C SER A 257 3.63 -19.78 34.48
N ALA A 258 2.62 -19.44 33.68
CA ALA A 258 1.41 -18.74 34.14
C ALA A 258 0.10 -19.50 33.83
N GLU A 259 0.18 -20.83 33.69
CA GLU A 259 -0.98 -21.75 33.73
C GLU A 259 -0.92 -22.64 34.98
#